data_AF-A0A7Y5VKL9-F1
#
_entry.id   AF-A0A7Y5VKL9-F1
#
_cell.length_a   1.000
_cell.length_b   1.000
_cell.length_c   1.000
_cell.angle_alpha   90.00
_cell.angle_beta   90.00
_cell.angle_gamma   90.00
#
_symmetry.space_group_name_H-M   'P 1'
#
loop_
_entity.id
_entity.type
_entity.pdbx_description
1 polymer ?
#
loop_
_entity_poly.entity_id
_entity_poly.type
_entity_poly.pdbx_seq_one_letter_code
_entity_poly.pdbx_strand_id
1 'polypeptide(L)'
;AYGSATVTAYGSATVRAYGSATVRAYGSATVRAYGSATVMAYGSATVRAYGSATVMASDSATVRASGSATVMASGSATVRAYGSATVTAGSHVAVHLHSKRATIHGGVVIDITDLDLTQPHTWAAHKGLAVTDGKAVVYKAVDADLNAGHNWTVTAYPVGGTVEAPDWRPTRECGQGLHFSPRPHLAFGYYTGKVGEERFLACEVDLAETVVLDDKVKARACRVLYEVDLHGRKVAAS
;
A
#
# COMPACT_ATOMS: atom_id res chain seq x y z
N ALA A 1 21.03 -18.02 16.69
CA ALA A 1 21.66 -17.60 17.96
C ALA A 1 20.58 -17.49 19.03
N TYR A 2 20.78 -18.15 20.17
CA TYR A 2 19.86 -18.17 21.30
C TYR A 2 20.61 -17.82 22.57
N GLY A 3 19.95 -17.10 23.50
CA GLY A 3 20.55 -16.69 24.77
C GLY A 3 21.67 -15.66 24.56
N SER A 4 22.72 -15.74 25.39
CA SER A 4 23.91 -14.89 25.27
C SER A 4 24.82 -15.39 24.14
N ALA A 5 24.56 -14.93 22.92
CA ALA A 5 25.29 -15.38 21.73
C ALA A 5 25.71 -14.20 20.86
N THR A 6 26.91 -14.30 20.27
CA THR A 6 27.43 -13.31 19.32
C THR A 6 27.57 -13.92 17.94
N VAL A 7 27.05 -13.25 16.92
CA VAL A 7 27.14 -13.68 15.51
C VAL A 7 27.67 -12.54 14.66
N THR A 8 28.67 -12.84 13.83
CA THR A 8 29.10 -11.95 12.75
C THR A 8 28.79 -12.63 11.42
N ALA A 9 28.11 -11.93 10.53
CA ALA A 9 27.71 -12.42 9.23
C ALA A 9 28.13 -11.41 8.14
N TYR A 10 28.66 -11.94 7.04
CA TYR A 10 29.13 -11.15 5.88
C TYR A 10 28.42 -11.60 4.62
N GLY A 11 28.26 -10.67 3.67
CA GLY A 11 27.68 -10.95 2.36
C GLY A 11 26.21 -11.37 2.46
N SER A 12 25.83 -12.35 1.63
CA SER A 12 24.46 -12.87 1.56
C SER A 12 24.19 -13.86 2.70
N ALA A 13 23.76 -13.37 3.86
CA ALA A 13 23.54 -14.17 5.06
C ALA A 13 22.15 -13.99 5.67
N THR A 14 21.65 -15.03 6.35
CA THR A 14 20.41 -14.94 7.14
C THR A 14 20.68 -15.32 8.60
N VAL A 15 20.35 -14.43 9.54
CA VAL A 15 20.55 -14.64 10.98
C VAL A 15 19.22 -14.54 11.71
N ARG A 16 18.95 -15.52 12.60
CA ARG A 16 17.90 -15.43 13.62
C ARG A 16 18.54 -15.38 15.00
N ALA A 17 18.17 -14.37 15.78
CA ALA A 17 18.70 -14.10 17.10
C ALA A 17 17.56 -13.95 18.12
N TYR A 18 17.68 -14.65 19.25
CA TYR A 18 16.67 -14.68 20.30
C TYR A 18 17.32 -14.42 21.67
N GLY A 19 16.66 -13.62 22.50
CA GLY A 19 17.15 -13.28 23.84
C GLY A 19 18.28 -12.25 23.78
N SER A 20 19.22 -12.33 24.72
CA SER A 20 20.35 -11.38 24.86
C SER A 20 21.48 -11.64 23.85
N ALA A 21 21.16 -11.66 22.56
CA ALA A 21 22.10 -11.95 21.48
C ALA A 21 22.63 -10.67 20.82
N THR A 22 23.89 -10.70 20.34
CA THR A 22 24.49 -9.63 19.54
C THR A 22 24.74 -10.12 18.11
N VAL A 23 24.28 -9.36 17.12
CA VAL A 23 24.48 -9.68 15.70
C VAL A 23 25.17 -8.51 15.00
N ARG A 24 26.27 -8.78 14.29
CA ARG A 24 26.88 -7.86 13.34
C ARG A 24 26.67 -8.41 11.94
N ALA A 25 26.01 -7.65 11.08
CA ALA A 25 25.64 -8.07 9.73
C ALA A 25 26.16 -7.04 8.72
N TYR A 26 26.90 -7.51 7.72
CA TYR A 26 27.52 -6.70 6.68
C TYR A 26 27.10 -7.15 5.29
N GLY A 27 26.77 -6.20 4.41
CA GLY A 27 26.38 -6.47 3.04
C GLY A 27 24.91 -6.86 2.92
N SER A 28 24.59 -7.79 2.02
CA SER A 28 23.22 -8.21 1.71
C SER A 28 22.66 -9.22 2.74
N ALA A 29 22.55 -8.82 4.00
CA ALA A 29 22.14 -9.70 5.09
C ALA A 29 20.66 -9.54 5.49
N THR A 30 20.03 -10.61 5.96
CA THR A 30 18.71 -10.57 6.62
C THR A 30 18.83 -10.98 8.08
N VAL A 31 18.42 -10.12 9.01
CA VAL A 31 18.45 -10.39 10.45
C VAL A 31 17.03 -10.36 11.02
N ARG A 32 16.66 -11.38 11.80
CA ARG A 32 15.47 -11.36 12.67
C ARG A 32 15.92 -11.43 14.12
N ALA A 33 15.58 -10.42 14.91
CA ALA A 33 16.00 -10.26 16.28
C ALA A 33 14.79 -10.16 17.21
N TYR A 34 14.77 -10.97 18.27
CA TYR A 34 13.68 -11.07 19.24
C TYR A 34 14.20 -10.92 20.66
N GLY A 35 13.46 -10.18 21.50
CA GLY A 35 13.83 -9.95 22.90
C GLY A 35 14.92 -8.91 23.02
N SER A 36 15.79 -9.02 24.02
CA SER A 36 16.86 -8.04 24.32
C SER A 36 18.09 -8.16 23.40
N ALA A 37 17.87 -8.37 22.10
CA ALA A 37 18.93 -8.56 21.12
C ALA A 37 19.49 -7.21 20.64
N THR A 38 20.79 -7.14 20.35
CA THR A 38 21.45 -5.99 19.71
C THR A 38 21.87 -6.37 18.30
N VAL A 39 21.51 -5.55 17.32
CA VAL A 39 21.85 -5.75 15.89
C VAL A 39 22.59 -4.54 15.36
N MET A 40 23.76 -4.74 14.77
CA MET A 40 24.46 -3.76 13.96
C MET A 40 24.40 -4.22 12.50
N ALA A 41 23.79 -3.43 11.63
CA ALA A 41 23.52 -3.79 10.24
C ALA A 41 24.04 -2.70 9.29
N TYR A 42 24.96 -3.09 8.41
CA TYR A 42 25.64 -2.21 7.46
C TYR A 42 25.45 -2.71 6.02
N GLY A 43 25.39 -1.79 5.05
CA GLY A 43 25.11 -2.11 3.64
C GLY A 43 23.63 -2.40 3.36
N SER A 44 23.37 -3.27 2.37
CA SER A 44 22.00 -3.62 1.91
C SER A 44 21.29 -4.63 2.83
N ALA A 45 21.29 -4.38 4.14
CA ALA A 45 20.76 -5.30 5.13
C ALA A 45 19.25 -5.10 5.37
N THR A 46 18.52 -6.18 5.68
CA THR A 46 17.14 -6.14 6.14
C THR A 46 17.03 -6.65 7.57
N VAL A 47 16.59 -5.81 8.51
CA VAL A 47 16.44 -6.15 9.92
C VAL A 47 14.97 -6.15 10.32
N ARG A 48 14.52 -7.21 10.98
CA ARG A 48 13.22 -7.25 11.69
C ARG A 48 13.50 -7.39 13.18
N ALA A 49 13.11 -6.39 13.96
CA ALA A 49 13.34 -6.30 15.39
C ALA A 49 12.02 -6.31 16.17
N TYR A 50 11.95 -7.15 17.19
CA TYR A 50 10.77 -7.38 18.01
C TYR A 50 11.11 -7.35 19.51
N GLY A 51 10.21 -6.78 20.32
CA GLY A 51 10.42 -6.67 21.76
C GLY A 51 11.45 -5.60 22.09
N SER A 52 12.26 -5.80 23.13
CA SER A 52 13.27 -4.83 23.60
C SER A 52 14.58 -4.84 22.80
N ALA A 53 14.51 -5.09 21.49
CA ALA A 53 15.69 -5.20 20.64
C ALA A 53 16.26 -3.80 20.31
N THR A 54 17.58 -3.70 20.22
CA THR A 54 18.29 -2.49 19.78
C THR A 54 18.90 -2.71 18.40
N VAL A 55 18.68 -1.78 17.47
CA VAL A 55 19.20 -1.84 16.10
C VAL A 55 19.98 -0.59 15.77
N MET A 56 21.22 -0.75 15.33
CA MET A 56 22.00 0.28 14.63
C MET A 56 22.06 -0.09 13.16
N ALA A 57 21.51 0.77 12.30
CA ALA A 57 21.43 0.53 10.86
C ALA A 57 21.98 1.73 10.08
N SER A 58 22.80 1.45 9.08
CA SER A 58 23.35 2.50 8.19
C SER A 58 23.33 2.07 6.72
N ASP A 59 23.74 2.98 5.84
CA ASP A 59 23.80 2.76 4.39
C ASP A 59 22.40 2.46 3.81
N SER A 60 22.25 1.42 2.99
CA SER A 60 20.99 1.04 2.35
C SER A 60 20.16 0.05 3.17
N ALA A 61 20.26 0.10 4.51
CA ALA A 61 19.58 -0.83 5.38
C ALA A 61 18.07 -0.56 5.50
N THR A 62 17.26 -1.62 5.56
CA THR A 62 15.83 -1.55 5.82
C THR A 62 15.51 -2.17 7.18
N VAL A 63 14.85 -1.42 8.07
CA VAL A 63 14.50 -1.86 9.42
C VAL A 63 12.99 -1.88 9.62
N ARG A 64 12.46 -3.00 10.13
CA ARG A 64 11.12 -3.06 10.71
C ARG A 64 11.25 -3.26 12.22
N ALA A 65 10.78 -2.27 12.98
CA ALA A 65 10.84 -2.29 14.44
C ALA A 65 9.43 -2.37 15.04
N SER A 66 9.27 -3.19 16.07
CA SER A 66 7.98 -3.41 16.74
C SER A 66 8.16 -3.77 18.22
N GLY A 67 7.11 -3.57 19.02
CA GLY A 67 7.21 -3.68 20.47
C GLY A 67 7.98 -2.48 21.04
N SER A 68 8.84 -2.70 22.02
CA SER A 68 9.68 -1.66 22.64
C SER A 68 11.07 -1.54 21.99
N ALA A 69 11.15 -1.83 20.69
CA ALA A 69 12.43 -1.86 19.99
C ALA A 69 12.99 -0.44 19.81
N THR A 70 14.31 -0.30 19.92
CA THR A 70 15.02 0.96 19.72
C THR A 70 15.84 0.89 18.44
N VAL A 71 15.74 1.91 17.58
CA VAL A 71 16.46 1.98 16.30
C VAL A 71 17.25 3.27 16.20
N MET A 72 18.52 3.17 15.84
CA MET A 72 19.34 4.28 15.36
C MET A 72 19.64 4.03 13.89
N ALA A 73 19.14 4.92 13.01
CA ALA A 73 19.25 4.77 11.57
C ALA A 73 19.95 5.99 10.93
N SER A 74 20.83 5.75 9.97
CA SER A 74 21.57 6.80 9.23
C SER A 74 21.82 6.40 7.77
N GLY A 75 22.37 7.32 6.97
CA GLY A 75 22.59 7.10 5.54
C GLY A 75 21.27 7.02 4.76
N SER A 76 21.21 6.12 3.78
CA SER A 76 20.03 5.87 2.93
C SER A 76 19.07 4.84 3.54
N ALA A 77 19.10 4.68 4.87
CA ALA A 77 18.30 3.67 5.55
C ALA A 77 16.80 4.01 5.50
N THR A 78 15.96 2.99 5.64
CA THR A 78 14.51 3.14 5.77
C THR A 78 14.02 2.39 7.00
N VAL A 79 13.16 3.02 7.80
CA VAL A 79 12.59 2.42 9.02
C VAL A 79 11.07 2.36 8.94
N ARG A 80 10.48 1.23 9.35
CA ARG A 80 9.04 1.09 9.61
C ARG A 80 8.83 0.85 11.10
N ALA A 81 8.22 1.81 11.78
CA ALA A 81 8.03 1.80 13.23
C ALA A 81 6.61 1.39 13.62
N TYR A 82 6.48 0.29 14.37
CA TYR A 82 5.22 -0.25 14.87
C TYR A 82 5.24 -0.33 16.40
N GLY A 83 4.06 -0.47 17.02
CA GLY A 83 3.95 -0.62 18.47
C GLY A 83 4.56 0.59 19.20
N SER A 84 5.31 0.35 20.27
CA SER A 84 5.96 1.38 21.09
C SER A 84 7.44 1.59 20.73
N ALA A 85 7.79 1.38 19.45
CA ALA A 85 9.18 1.46 19.02
C ALA A 85 9.71 2.90 19.15
N THR A 86 10.99 3.05 19.50
CA THR A 86 11.67 4.34 19.50
C THR A 86 12.66 4.39 18.34
N VAL A 87 12.61 5.44 17.52
CA VAL A 87 13.49 5.60 16.36
C VAL A 87 14.20 6.94 16.43
N THR A 88 15.53 6.91 16.37
CA THR A 88 16.38 8.08 16.10
C THR A 88 16.94 7.94 14.70
N ALA A 89 16.63 8.89 13.83
CA ALA A 89 16.91 8.83 12.41
C ALA A 89 17.66 10.08 11.92
N GLY A 90 18.70 9.87 11.11
CA GLY A 90 19.37 10.96 10.39
C GLY A 90 18.41 11.69 9.45
N SER A 91 18.71 12.94 9.09
CA SER A 91 17.78 13.85 8.38
C SER A 91 17.23 13.34 7.05
N HIS A 92 17.88 12.37 6.41
CA HIS A 92 17.47 11.81 5.11
C HIS A 92 16.92 10.39 5.20
N VAL A 93 16.81 9.83 6.40
CA VAL A 93 16.24 8.49 6.61
C VAL A 93 14.72 8.56 6.52
N ALA A 94 14.11 7.77 5.64
CA ALA A 94 12.67 7.66 5.56
C ALA A 94 12.13 6.83 6.73
N VAL A 95 11.16 7.37 7.48
CA VAL A 95 10.54 6.68 8.62
C VAL A 95 9.04 6.58 8.39
N HIS A 96 8.55 5.38 8.12
CA HIS A 96 7.11 5.10 8.06
C HIS A 96 6.59 4.83 9.48
N LEU A 97 5.75 5.73 9.98
CA LEU A 97 5.13 5.63 11.30
C LEU A 97 3.82 4.86 11.19
N HIS A 98 3.77 3.65 11.76
CA HIS A 98 2.61 2.76 11.74
C HIS A 98 1.84 2.70 13.06
N SER A 99 2.31 3.37 14.12
CA SER A 99 1.62 3.39 15.40
C SER A 99 1.83 4.69 16.13
N LYS A 100 0.75 5.30 16.63
CA LYS A 100 0.80 6.48 17.50
C LYS A 100 1.56 6.28 18.82
N ARG A 101 1.86 5.03 19.16
CA ARG A 101 2.65 4.68 20.35
C ARG A 101 4.15 4.74 20.12
N ALA A 102 4.60 4.83 18.86
CA ALA A 102 6.02 4.91 18.55
C ALA A 102 6.52 6.36 18.70
N THR A 103 7.77 6.49 19.14
CA THR A 103 8.44 7.78 19.34
C THR A 103 9.51 7.95 18.28
N ILE A 104 9.44 9.03 17.50
CA ILE A 104 10.36 9.29 16.39
C ILE A 104 11.13 10.58 16.63
N HIS A 105 12.45 10.52 16.49
CA HIS A 105 13.37 11.64 16.58
C HIS A 105 14.16 11.76 15.27
N GLY A 106 13.90 12.81 14.49
CA GLY A 106 14.55 13.04 13.20
C GLY A 106 13.97 12.20 12.05
N GLY A 107 14.69 12.14 10.93
CA GLY A 107 14.23 11.51 9.69
C GLY A 107 13.18 12.31 8.92
N VAL A 108 12.81 11.78 7.76
CA VAL A 108 11.65 12.21 6.96
C VAL A 108 10.49 11.29 7.34
N VAL A 109 9.55 11.81 8.13
CA VAL A 109 8.45 11.01 8.67
C VAL A 109 7.29 10.93 7.69
N ILE A 110 6.92 9.71 7.34
CA ILE A 110 5.71 9.38 6.60
C ILE A 110 4.73 8.81 7.62
N ASP A 111 3.88 9.69 8.15
CA ASP A 111 2.85 9.31 9.12
C ASP A 111 1.66 8.69 8.40
N ILE A 112 1.37 7.43 8.72
CA ILE A 112 0.20 6.74 8.20
C ILE A 112 -0.81 6.36 9.29
N THR A 113 -0.62 6.85 10.51
CA THR A 113 -1.44 6.51 11.68
C THR A 113 -2.80 7.19 11.68
N ASP A 114 -2.92 8.29 10.94
CA ASP A 114 -4.15 9.08 10.79
C ASP A 114 -4.84 8.89 9.44
N LEU A 115 -4.42 7.90 8.65
CA LEU A 115 -5.07 7.61 7.37
C LEU A 115 -6.45 6.96 7.60
N ASP A 116 -7.50 7.76 7.50
CA ASP A 116 -8.86 7.27 7.35
C ASP A 116 -9.13 6.90 5.88
N LEU A 117 -8.85 5.65 5.53
CA LEU A 117 -9.10 5.11 4.19
C LEU A 117 -10.58 4.87 3.90
N THR A 118 -11.49 5.20 4.82
CA THR A 118 -12.94 5.20 4.53
C THR A 118 -13.38 6.48 3.82
N GLN A 119 -12.58 7.55 3.91
CA GLN A 119 -12.82 8.81 3.19
C GLN A 119 -12.37 8.70 1.73
N PRO A 120 -13.25 8.97 0.75
CA PRO A 120 -12.93 8.84 -0.67
C PRO A 120 -11.71 9.65 -1.14
N HIS A 121 -11.54 10.89 -0.67
CA HIS A 121 -10.37 11.71 -0.99
C HIS A 121 -9.07 11.13 -0.44
N THR A 122 -9.06 10.70 0.82
CA THR A 122 -7.90 10.06 1.46
C THR A 122 -7.57 8.75 0.76
N TRP A 123 -8.57 7.94 0.42
CA TRP A 123 -8.39 6.71 -0.33
C TRP A 123 -7.81 6.97 -1.73
N ALA A 124 -8.34 7.94 -2.47
CA ALA A 124 -7.87 8.29 -3.80
C ALA A 124 -6.40 8.74 -3.78
N ALA A 125 -6.03 9.61 -2.83
CA ALA A 125 -4.65 10.03 -2.62
C ALA A 125 -3.74 8.85 -2.24
N HIS A 126 -4.19 7.98 -1.33
CA HIS A 126 -3.44 6.79 -0.91
C HIS A 126 -3.21 5.80 -2.07
N LYS A 127 -4.18 5.66 -2.97
CA LYS A 127 -4.06 4.83 -4.18
C LYS A 127 -3.29 5.51 -5.32
N GLY A 128 -2.98 6.81 -5.20
CA GLY A 128 -2.28 7.60 -6.20
C GLY A 128 -3.16 7.92 -7.41
N LEU A 129 -4.45 8.15 -7.22
CA LEU A 129 -5.37 8.51 -8.28
C LEU A 129 -5.22 9.98 -8.67
N ALA A 130 -5.39 10.27 -9.97
CA ALA A 130 -5.57 11.64 -10.43
C ALA A 130 -6.92 12.16 -9.92
N VAL A 131 -6.89 13.28 -9.19
CA VAL A 131 -8.08 13.97 -8.70
C VAL A 131 -8.06 15.41 -9.20
N THR A 132 -9.11 15.82 -9.92
CA THR A 132 -9.31 17.19 -10.41
C THR A 132 -10.72 17.62 -10.05
N ASP A 133 -10.86 18.79 -9.42
CA ASP A 133 -12.16 19.36 -9.01
C ASP A 133 -13.06 18.37 -8.23
N GLY A 134 -12.46 17.62 -7.31
CA GLY A 134 -13.16 16.65 -6.47
C GLY A 134 -13.50 15.32 -7.14
N LYS A 135 -13.13 15.13 -8.41
CA LYS A 135 -13.42 13.91 -9.16
C LYS A 135 -12.17 13.07 -9.39
N ALA A 136 -12.30 11.75 -9.27
CA ALA A 136 -11.22 10.81 -9.46
C ALA A 136 -11.39 9.98 -10.73
N VAL A 137 -10.27 9.68 -11.40
CA VAL A 137 -10.25 8.66 -12.47
C VAL A 137 -10.06 7.27 -11.85
N VAL A 138 -11.06 6.42 -12.05
CA VAL A 138 -11.13 5.02 -11.59
C VAL A 138 -11.41 4.11 -12.79
N TYR A 139 -11.35 2.80 -12.60
CA TYR A 139 -11.34 1.86 -13.72
C TYR A 139 -12.41 0.78 -13.60
N LYS A 140 -12.97 0.42 -14.76
CA LYS A 140 -13.96 -0.64 -14.92
C LYS A 140 -13.47 -1.64 -15.98
N ALA A 141 -13.52 -2.92 -15.66
CA ALA A 141 -13.44 -3.98 -16.66
C ALA A 141 -14.84 -4.25 -17.21
N VAL A 142 -14.95 -4.32 -18.54
CA VAL A 142 -16.18 -4.57 -19.30
C VAL A 142 -15.93 -5.66 -20.33
N ASP A 143 -16.99 -6.23 -20.90
CA ASP A 143 -16.89 -7.13 -22.05
C ASP A 143 -16.66 -6.39 -23.37
N ALA A 144 -16.62 -7.15 -24.48
CA ALA A 144 -16.41 -6.64 -25.82
C ALA A 144 -17.45 -5.57 -26.22
N ASP A 145 -18.67 -5.65 -25.68
CA ASP A 145 -19.79 -4.75 -25.96
C ASP A 145 -19.89 -3.59 -24.96
N LEU A 146 -18.84 -3.38 -24.15
CA LEU A 146 -18.76 -2.36 -23.10
C LEU A 146 -19.79 -2.53 -21.98
N ASN A 147 -20.19 -3.76 -21.69
CA ASN A 147 -21.07 -4.06 -20.58
C ASN A 147 -20.31 -4.63 -19.38
N ALA A 148 -20.80 -4.34 -18.19
CA ALA A 148 -20.36 -4.99 -16.96
C ALA A 148 -21.52 -5.24 -16.01
N GLY A 149 -21.38 -6.29 -15.21
CA GLY A 149 -22.39 -6.70 -14.25
C GLY A 149 -22.46 -8.21 -14.13
N HIS A 150 -23.36 -8.68 -13.26
CA HIS A 150 -23.66 -10.11 -13.11
C HIS A 150 -24.96 -10.43 -13.85
N ASN A 151 -25.26 -11.72 -14.02
CA ASN A 151 -26.40 -12.23 -14.82
C ASN A 151 -27.78 -11.58 -14.55
N TRP A 152 -27.96 -10.89 -13.42
CA TRP A 152 -29.21 -10.24 -13.01
C TRP A 152 -29.24 -8.73 -13.24
N THR A 153 -28.09 -8.09 -13.49
CA THR A 153 -27.99 -6.64 -13.73
C THR A 153 -26.78 -6.38 -14.62
N VAL A 154 -27.02 -6.20 -15.92
CA VAL A 154 -26.02 -5.80 -16.90
C VAL A 154 -26.12 -4.30 -17.11
N THR A 155 -25.00 -3.58 -17.01
CA THR A 155 -24.92 -2.13 -17.21
C THR A 155 -23.99 -1.82 -18.36
N ALA A 156 -24.45 -1.02 -19.32
CA ALA A 156 -23.63 -0.52 -20.42
C ALA A 156 -22.80 0.68 -19.99
N TYR A 157 -21.54 0.73 -20.45
CA TYR A 157 -20.60 1.82 -20.18
C TYR A 157 -20.11 2.42 -21.51
N PRO A 158 -20.98 3.12 -22.26
CA PRO A 158 -20.58 3.72 -23.53
C PRO A 158 -19.49 4.78 -23.32
N VAL A 159 -18.40 4.70 -24.09
CA VAL A 159 -17.33 5.71 -24.07
C VAL A 159 -17.89 7.09 -24.42
N GLY A 160 -17.55 8.10 -23.63
CA GLY A 160 -18.13 9.43 -23.77
C GLY A 160 -19.61 9.49 -23.33
N GLY A 161 -20.09 8.51 -22.56
CA GLY A 161 -21.40 8.52 -21.92
C GLY A 161 -21.32 8.76 -20.41
N THR A 162 -22.47 9.06 -19.81
CA THR A 162 -22.66 9.08 -18.35
C THR A 162 -23.46 7.86 -17.97
N VAL A 163 -23.01 7.14 -16.95
CA VAL A 163 -23.69 5.95 -16.39
C VAL A 163 -24.12 6.31 -14.98
N GLU A 164 -25.37 6.00 -14.64
CA GLU A 164 -25.93 6.21 -13.31
C GLU A 164 -26.35 4.88 -12.71
N ALA A 165 -26.28 4.76 -11.37
CA ALA A 165 -26.86 3.67 -10.61
C ALA A 165 -28.20 4.13 -10.01
N PRO A 166 -29.36 3.76 -10.60
CA PRO A 166 -30.67 4.18 -10.09
C PRO A 166 -30.97 3.64 -8.68
N ASP A 167 -30.32 2.55 -8.29
CA ASP A 167 -30.44 1.89 -7.00
C ASP A 167 -29.41 2.38 -5.97
N TRP A 168 -28.72 3.50 -6.23
CA TRP A 168 -27.64 4.02 -5.40
C TRP A 168 -28.01 4.12 -3.92
N ARG A 169 -27.14 3.54 -3.08
CA ARG A 169 -27.14 3.76 -1.63
C ARG A 169 -25.72 4.00 -1.12
N PRO A 170 -25.47 5.03 -0.30
CA PRO A 170 -24.14 5.34 0.23
C PRO A 170 -23.78 4.45 1.44
N THR A 171 -23.97 3.14 1.32
CA THR A 171 -23.60 2.13 2.32
C THR A 171 -22.25 1.51 1.99
N ARG A 172 -21.54 0.94 2.96
CA ARG A 172 -20.31 0.17 2.73
C ARG A 172 -20.57 -1.28 2.28
N GLU A 173 -21.74 -1.54 1.75
CA GLU A 173 -22.15 -2.86 1.24
C GLU A 173 -21.93 -2.94 -0.27
N CYS A 174 -21.71 -4.17 -0.77
CA CYS A 174 -21.61 -4.43 -2.19
C CYS A 174 -22.99 -4.34 -2.87
N GLY A 175 -23.03 -3.84 -4.12
CA GLY A 175 -24.26 -3.50 -4.82
C GLY A 175 -24.71 -2.05 -4.57
N GLN A 176 -25.85 -1.66 -5.17
CA GLN A 176 -26.47 -0.35 -4.97
C GLN A 176 -25.50 0.80 -5.32
N GLY A 177 -24.92 0.72 -6.51
CA GLY A 177 -23.89 1.63 -7.01
C GLY A 177 -23.02 1.03 -8.11
N LEU A 178 -22.33 1.88 -8.86
CA LEU A 178 -21.37 1.49 -9.88
C LEU A 178 -20.01 1.23 -9.22
N HIS A 179 -19.48 0.01 -9.34
CA HIS A 179 -18.22 -0.36 -8.69
C HIS A 179 -16.99 -0.08 -9.56
N PHE A 180 -15.91 0.48 -9.01
CA PHE A 180 -14.69 0.77 -9.76
C PHE A 180 -13.43 0.45 -8.95
N SER A 181 -12.38 0.05 -9.63
CA SER A 181 -11.07 -0.22 -9.03
C SER A 181 -10.09 0.92 -9.31
N PRO A 182 -9.06 1.11 -8.47
CA PRO A 182 -8.08 2.18 -8.67
C PRO A 182 -7.13 1.94 -9.85
N ARG A 183 -7.08 0.71 -10.40
CA ARG A 183 -6.28 0.35 -11.59
C ARG A 183 -6.97 -0.71 -12.45
N PRO A 184 -6.70 -0.77 -13.77
CA PRO A 184 -7.30 -1.77 -14.66
C PRO A 184 -7.03 -3.22 -14.26
N HIS A 185 -5.80 -3.58 -13.90
CA HIS A 185 -5.48 -4.94 -13.46
C HIS A 185 -6.21 -5.37 -12.17
N LEU A 186 -6.62 -4.42 -11.32
CA LEU A 186 -7.47 -4.72 -10.17
C LEU A 186 -8.94 -4.86 -10.60
N ALA A 187 -9.39 -4.02 -11.55
CA ALA A 187 -10.72 -4.16 -12.13
C ALA A 187 -10.90 -5.53 -12.82
N PHE A 188 -9.85 -6.04 -13.46
CA PHE A 188 -9.82 -7.37 -14.06
C PHE A 188 -10.11 -8.48 -13.05
N GLY A 189 -9.64 -8.35 -11.81
CA GLY A 189 -9.94 -9.32 -10.74
C GLY A 189 -11.43 -9.41 -10.38
N TYR A 190 -12.24 -8.43 -10.81
CA TYR A 190 -13.69 -8.41 -10.64
C TYR A 190 -14.46 -8.65 -11.95
N TYR A 191 -13.77 -8.94 -13.04
CA TYR A 191 -14.40 -9.21 -14.33
C TYR A 191 -15.05 -10.61 -14.33
N THR A 192 -16.28 -10.69 -14.83
CA THR A 192 -17.05 -11.94 -14.88
C THR A 192 -17.44 -12.38 -16.27
N GLY A 193 -16.98 -11.69 -17.31
CA GLY A 193 -17.21 -12.09 -18.70
C GLY A 193 -16.16 -13.10 -19.19
N LYS A 194 -16.05 -13.25 -20.50
CA LYS A 194 -15.14 -14.20 -21.13
C LYS A 194 -13.71 -13.65 -21.12
N VAL A 195 -12.81 -14.38 -20.48
CA VAL A 195 -11.38 -14.05 -20.43
C VAL A 195 -10.79 -14.02 -21.84
N GLY A 196 -10.02 -12.98 -22.14
CA GLY A 196 -9.44 -12.67 -23.45
C GLY A 196 -10.29 -11.70 -24.28
N GLU A 197 -11.49 -11.34 -23.83
CA GLU A 197 -12.39 -10.38 -24.48
C GLU A 197 -12.67 -9.16 -23.61
N GLU A 198 -12.02 -9.06 -22.44
CA GLU A 198 -12.15 -7.92 -21.55
C GLU A 198 -11.60 -6.63 -22.19
N ARG A 199 -12.29 -5.54 -21.91
CA ARG A 199 -11.85 -4.17 -22.19
C ARG A 199 -11.80 -3.40 -20.86
N PHE A 200 -11.00 -2.35 -20.81
CA PHE A 200 -10.88 -1.52 -19.60
C PHE A 200 -11.21 -0.07 -19.91
N LEU A 201 -12.01 0.52 -19.04
CA LEU A 201 -12.47 1.90 -19.16
C LEU A 201 -11.90 2.74 -18.04
N ALA A 202 -11.40 3.92 -18.40
CA ALA A 202 -11.19 5.02 -17.46
C ALA A 202 -12.52 5.75 -17.26
N CYS A 203 -12.97 5.85 -16.02
CA CYS A 203 -14.22 6.46 -15.62
C CYS A 203 -13.93 7.56 -14.59
N GLU A 204 -14.51 8.74 -14.77
CA GLU A 204 -14.48 9.82 -13.78
C GLU A 204 -15.67 9.67 -12.84
N VAL A 205 -15.41 9.71 -11.54
CA VAL A 205 -16.43 9.67 -10.47
C VAL A 205 -16.28 10.86 -9.53
N ASP A 206 -17.38 11.39 -9.03
CA ASP A 206 -17.38 12.41 -7.98
C ASP A 206 -17.09 11.76 -6.61
N LEU A 207 -16.03 12.19 -5.94
CA LEU A 207 -15.64 11.65 -4.64
C LEU A 207 -16.66 11.97 -3.54
N ALA A 208 -17.48 13.02 -3.68
CA ALA A 208 -18.56 13.33 -2.77
C ALA A 208 -19.72 12.32 -2.86
N GLU A 209 -19.89 11.67 -4.01
CA GLU A 209 -20.90 10.63 -4.26
C GLU A 209 -20.27 9.22 -4.37
N THR A 210 -19.13 9.02 -3.71
CA THR A 210 -18.36 7.78 -3.71
C THR A 210 -18.29 7.17 -2.31
N VAL A 211 -18.36 5.85 -2.22
CA VAL A 211 -18.12 5.08 -1.00
C VAL A 211 -16.97 4.11 -1.21
N VAL A 212 -16.05 4.07 -0.24
CA VAL A 212 -14.92 3.13 -0.23
C VAL A 212 -15.34 1.76 0.29
N LEU A 213 -15.02 0.72 -0.47
CA LEU A 213 -15.26 -0.69 -0.16
C LEU A 213 -13.93 -1.45 -0.06
N ASP A 214 -12.95 -0.83 0.60
CA ASP A 214 -11.58 -1.30 0.81
C ASP A 214 -10.63 -1.12 -0.40
N ASP A 215 -10.47 -2.12 -1.26
CA ASP A 215 -9.58 -2.08 -2.41
C ASP A 215 -10.19 -1.40 -3.64
N LYS A 216 -11.51 -1.19 -3.61
CA LYS A 216 -12.33 -0.57 -4.65
C LYS A 216 -13.28 0.49 -4.07
N VAL A 217 -13.98 1.17 -4.95
CA VAL A 217 -15.06 2.10 -4.59
C VAL A 217 -16.36 1.70 -5.27
N LYS A 218 -17.47 2.25 -4.79
CA LYS A 218 -18.69 2.40 -5.58
C LYS A 218 -19.10 3.87 -5.64
N ALA A 219 -19.71 4.26 -6.75
CA ALA A 219 -20.18 5.62 -6.97
C ALA A 219 -21.62 5.64 -7.49
N ARG A 220 -22.32 6.76 -7.25
CA ARG A 220 -23.67 6.99 -7.77
C ARG A 220 -23.71 7.05 -9.30
N ALA A 221 -22.71 7.70 -9.89
CA ALA A 221 -22.60 7.90 -11.33
C ALA A 221 -21.13 7.94 -11.75
N CYS A 222 -20.88 7.74 -13.05
CA CYS A 222 -19.59 8.01 -13.64
C CYS A 222 -19.71 8.60 -15.05
N ARG A 223 -18.68 9.32 -15.47
CA ARG A 223 -18.44 9.68 -16.87
C ARG A 223 -17.41 8.72 -17.45
N VAL A 224 -17.76 7.98 -18.48
CA VAL A 224 -16.82 7.08 -19.18
C VAL A 224 -15.96 7.94 -20.10
N LEU A 225 -14.65 8.00 -19.84
CA LEU A 225 -13.75 8.91 -20.54
C LEU A 225 -13.22 8.30 -21.84
N TYR A 226 -12.57 7.14 -21.72
CA TYR A 226 -11.89 6.45 -22.82
C TYR A 226 -11.47 5.05 -22.37
N GLU A 227 -11.09 4.22 -23.34
CA GLU A 227 -10.47 2.92 -23.09
C GLU A 227 -9.00 3.02 -22.71
N VAL A 228 -8.58 2.08 -21.88
CA VAL A 228 -7.20 1.92 -21.45
C VAL A 228 -6.78 0.45 -21.56
N ASP A 229 -5.47 0.21 -21.63
CA ASP A 229 -4.93 -1.14 -21.48
C ASP A 229 -4.86 -1.56 -20.00
N LEU A 230 -4.37 -2.78 -19.75
CA LEU A 230 -4.21 -3.35 -18.40
C LEU A 230 -3.30 -2.52 -17.48
N HIS A 231 -2.46 -1.65 -18.05
CA HIS A 231 -1.53 -0.77 -17.35
C HIS A 231 -2.07 0.66 -17.16
N GLY A 232 -3.27 0.96 -17.67
CA GLY A 232 -3.89 2.29 -17.57
C GLY A 232 -3.47 3.27 -18.66
N ARG A 233 -2.79 2.80 -19.72
CA ARG A 233 -2.42 3.65 -20.86
C ARG A 233 -3.62 3.73 -21.81
N LYS A 234 -3.96 4.94 -22.25
CA LYS A 234 -5.06 5.18 -23.19
C LYS A 234 -4.85 4.37 -24.48
N VAL A 235 -5.88 3.64 -24.90
CA VAL A 235 -5.91 2.94 -26.19
C VAL A 235 -6.32 3.94 -27.26
N ALA A 236 -5.65 3.93 -28.41
CA ALA A 236 -6.04 4.77 -29.53
C ALA A 236 -7.42 4.34 -30.04
N ALA A 237 -8.26 5.29 -30.41
CA ALA A 237 -9.50 4.97 -31.12
C ALA A 237 -9.12 4.30 -32.45
N SER A 238 -9.57 3.06 -32.63
CA SER A 238 -9.51 2.33 -33.90
C SER A 238 -10.48 2.89 -34.91
#